data_AF-A0A8S2X9S7-F1
#
_entry.id   AF-A0A8S2X9S7-F1
#
_cell.length_a   1.000
_cell.length_b   1.000
_cell.length_c   1.000
_cell.angle_alpha   90.00
_cell.angle_beta   90.00
_cell.angle_gamma   90.00
#
_symmetry.space_group_name_H-M   'P 1'
#
loop_
_entity.id
_entity.type
_entity.pdbx_description
1 polymer ?
#
loop_
_entity_poly.entity_id
_entity_poly.type
_entity_poly.pdbx_seq_one_letter_code
_entity_poly.pdbx_strand_id
1 'polypeptide(L)'
;MDGISEAYKNSEKWTTRKEILSIVAPKISCKLIQPFLPGLTLYRFTAARRHPLEYGTGRQVERAPSTLARFSDFQVEHFIDFILSPHICTDLPFGEQRLRLSTGVELYVPNTIRNMIPSRIVDQYFEYIAENNPGFPPLGRTSLLSLLNSCKASTRHSLQGVNYFAANASLA
;
A
#
# COMPACT_ATOMS: atom_id res chain seq x y z
N MET A 1 -12.48 39.92 10.21
CA MET A 1 -11.25 39.22 9.79
C MET A 1 -10.81 38.20 10.85
N ASP A 2 -11.08 38.48 12.13
CA ASP A 2 -10.58 37.67 13.25
C ASP A 2 -11.14 36.24 13.28
N GLY A 3 -12.41 36.02 12.95
CA GLY A 3 -12.96 34.66 12.91
C GLY A 3 -12.29 33.73 11.88
N ILE A 4 -11.77 34.29 10.77
CA ILE A 4 -11.09 33.49 9.73
C ILE A 4 -9.63 33.24 10.13
N SER A 5 -8.98 34.21 10.78
CA SER A 5 -7.62 34.02 11.29
C SER A 5 -7.60 33.00 12.43
N GLU A 6 -8.63 32.99 13.28
CA GLU A 6 -8.83 31.98 14.33
C GLU A 6 -9.08 30.59 13.74
N ALA A 7 -10.02 30.44 12.80
CA ALA A 7 -10.30 29.16 12.14
C ALA A 7 -9.07 28.60 11.41
N TYR A 8 -8.26 29.47 10.79
CA TYR A 8 -7.02 29.06 10.13
C TYR A 8 -5.96 28.59 11.13
N LYS A 9 -5.84 29.26 12.29
CA LYS A 9 -4.88 28.88 13.36
C LYS A 9 -5.27 27.54 14.00
N ASN A 10 -6.57 27.33 14.24
CA ASN A 10 -7.10 26.10 14.85
C ASN A 10 -7.01 24.88 13.91
N SER A 11 -6.89 25.09 12.60
CA SER A 11 -6.73 24.01 11.63
C SER A 11 -5.29 23.51 11.59
N GLU A 12 -5.07 22.20 11.74
CA GLU A 12 -3.74 21.61 11.64
C GLU A 12 -3.33 21.34 10.18
N LYS A 13 -4.27 20.84 9.38
CA LYS A 13 -4.04 20.42 7.99
C LYS A 13 -4.03 21.61 7.03
N TRP A 14 -3.11 21.57 6.07
CA TRP A 14 -3.04 22.57 5.00
C TRP A 14 -4.29 22.58 4.12
N THR A 15 -4.93 21.44 3.88
CA THR A 15 -6.17 21.35 3.09
C THR A 15 -7.27 22.21 3.70
N THR A 16 -7.53 22.03 4.99
CA THR A 16 -8.54 22.80 5.75
C THR A 16 -8.21 24.28 5.81
N ARG A 17 -6.93 24.62 6.02
CA ARG A 17 -6.45 26.01 5.95
C ARG A 17 -6.67 26.65 4.59
N LYS A 18 -6.42 25.91 3.51
CA LYS A 18 -6.62 26.36 2.11
C LYS A 18 -8.11 26.60 1.83
N GLU A 19 -8.99 25.73 2.32
CA GLU A 19 -10.44 25.85 2.15
C GLU A 19 -10.98 27.08 2.88
N ILE A 20 -10.58 27.29 4.15
CA ILE A 20 -10.92 28.48 4.93
C ILE A 20 -10.42 29.75 4.23
N LEU A 21 -9.16 29.75 3.78
CA LEU A 21 -8.55 30.90 3.11
C LEU A 21 -9.20 31.19 1.75
N SER A 22 -9.75 30.17 1.07
CA SER A 22 -10.42 30.30 -0.23
C SER A 22 -11.67 31.19 -0.20
N ILE A 23 -12.27 31.37 0.98
CA ILE A 23 -13.44 32.25 1.19
C ILE A 23 -13.07 33.72 0.98
N VAL A 24 -11.85 34.11 1.37
CA VAL A 24 -11.40 35.51 1.39
C VAL A 24 -10.40 35.82 0.30
N ALA A 25 -9.52 34.87 -0.05
CA ALA A 25 -8.42 35.08 -0.99
C ALA A 25 -8.80 35.66 -2.37
N PRO A 26 -9.99 35.38 -2.94
CA PRO A 26 -10.42 36.03 -4.18
C PRO A 26 -10.75 37.53 -4.03
N LYS A 27 -11.13 37.98 -2.83
CA LYS A 27 -11.67 39.31 -2.56
C LYS A 27 -10.63 40.31 -2.04
N ILE A 28 -9.45 39.86 -1.65
CA ILE A 28 -8.42 40.70 -1.03
C ILE A 28 -7.03 40.44 -1.63
N SER A 29 -6.07 41.28 -1.28
CA SER A 29 -4.66 41.08 -1.63
C SER A 29 -3.89 40.37 -0.51
N CYS A 30 -2.80 39.67 -0.87
CA CYS A 30 -1.96 38.96 0.10
C CYS A 30 -1.36 39.92 1.16
N LYS A 31 -1.02 41.15 0.77
CA LYS A 31 -0.46 42.16 1.69
C LYS A 31 -1.45 42.56 2.80
N LEU A 32 -2.75 42.52 2.51
CA LEU A 32 -3.80 42.94 3.45
C LEU A 32 -4.09 41.87 4.51
N ILE A 33 -3.93 40.59 4.18
CA ILE A 33 -4.18 39.48 5.12
C ILE A 33 -2.95 39.09 5.95
N GLN A 34 -1.75 39.43 5.48
CA GLN A 34 -0.48 39.07 6.10
C GLN A 34 -0.33 39.52 7.56
N PRO A 35 -0.83 40.72 7.99
CA PRO A 35 -0.80 41.12 9.39
C PRO A 35 -1.61 40.21 10.33
N PHE A 36 -2.70 39.64 9.83
CA PHE A 36 -3.58 38.75 10.60
C PHE A 36 -3.06 37.30 10.65
N LEU A 37 -2.25 36.93 9.65
CA LEU A 37 -1.72 35.59 9.43
C LEU A 37 -0.20 35.65 9.19
N PRO A 38 0.59 35.96 10.23
CA PRO A 38 2.05 35.96 10.13
C PRO A 38 2.53 34.55 9.77
N GLY A 39 3.20 34.41 8.62
CA GLY A 39 3.65 33.11 8.08
C GLY A 39 2.84 32.59 6.88
N LEU A 40 1.82 33.33 6.42
CA LEU A 40 1.18 33.02 5.13
C LEU A 40 2.12 33.37 3.96
N THR A 41 2.50 32.36 3.18
CA THR A 41 3.31 32.55 1.97
C THR A 41 2.45 32.91 0.77
N LEU A 42 3.03 33.63 -0.20
CA LEU A 42 2.34 33.98 -1.44
C LEU A 42 1.81 32.74 -2.16
N TYR A 43 2.58 31.64 -2.17
CA TYR A 43 2.17 30.35 -2.73
C TYR A 43 0.87 29.82 -2.09
N ARG A 44 0.78 29.84 -0.76
CA ARG A 44 -0.41 29.39 -0.04
C ARG A 44 -1.63 30.27 -0.35
N PHE A 45 -1.41 31.57 -0.47
CA PHE A 45 -2.45 32.53 -0.85
C PHE A 45 -2.96 32.32 -2.28
N THR A 46 -2.06 32.14 -3.25
CA THR A 46 -2.45 31.88 -4.65
C THR A 46 -3.14 30.53 -4.82
N ALA A 47 -2.66 29.49 -4.12
CA ALA A 47 -3.32 28.19 -4.07
C ALA A 47 -4.75 28.28 -3.51
N ALA A 48 -4.95 29.03 -2.42
CA ALA A 48 -6.28 29.26 -1.87
C ALA A 48 -7.16 30.12 -2.79
N ARG A 49 -6.58 31.06 -3.55
CA ARG A 49 -7.32 31.88 -4.52
C ARG A 49 -7.78 31.08 -5.75
N ARG A 50 -7.03 30.04 -6.14
CA ARG A 50 -7.41 29.13 -7.22
C ARG A 50 -8.48 28.13 -6.81
N HIS A 51 -8.54 27.79 -5.52
CA HIS A 51 -9.45 26.77 -4.99
C HIS A 51 -10.93 26.95 -5.38
N PRO A 52 -11.53 28.16 -5.32
CA PRO A 52 -12.92 28.35 -5.70
C PRO A 52 -13.20 28.11 -7.18
N LEU A 53 -12.18 28.30 -8.05
CA LEU A 53 -12.31 28.05 -9.50
C LEU A 53 -12.37 26.55 -9.81
N GLU A 54 -11.71 25.71 -9.00
CA GLU A 54 -11.60 24.28 -9.24
C GLU A 54 -12.70 23.48 -8.49
N TYR A 55 -13.02 23.86 -7.24
CA TYR A 55 -13.89 23.06 -6.36
C TYR A 55 -15.06 23.84 -5.75
N GLY A 56 -15.12 25.16 -5.96
CA GLY A 56 -16.06 26.05 -5.30
C GLY A 56 -15.54 26.64 -3.98
N THR A 57 -16.12 27.78 -3.60
CA THR A 57 -15.70 28.57 -2.42
C THR A 57 -15.95 27.81 -1.12
N GLY A 58 -14.90 27.62 -0.30
CA GLY A 58 -15.01 27.00 1.02
C GLY A 58 -15.40 25.52 1.02
N ARG A 59 -15.48 24.88 -0.14
CA ARG A 59 -15.91 23.48 -0.25
C ARG A 59 -14.80 22.55 0.23
N GLN A 60 -15.14 21.61 1.09
CA GLN A 60 -14.21 20.55 1.50
C GLN A 60 -13.89 19.68 0.28
N VAL A 61 -12.60 19.48 -0.01
CA VAL A 61 -12.18 18.50 -1.01
C VAL A 61 -12.00 17.18 -0.29
N GLU A 62 -13.00 16.31 -0.38
CA GLU A 62 -12.86 14.91 0.00
C GLU A 62 -11.83 14.27 -0.94
N ARG A 63 -10.56 14.27 -0.51
CA ARG A 63 -9.54 13.48 -1.16
C ARG A 63 -9.89 12.04 -0.83
N ALA A 64 -10.54 11.35 -1.77
CA ALA A 64 -10.70 9.92 -1.70
C ALA A 64 -9.32 9.33 -1.34
N PRO A 65 -9.23 8.44 -0.33
CA PRO A 65 -7.97 7.78 -0.05
C PRO A 65 -7.56 7.11 -1.36
N SER A 66 -6.48 7.60 -1.96
CA SER A 66 -5.93 6.98 -3.15
C SER A 66 -5.26 5.69 -2.69
N THR A 67 -6.05 4.67 -2.42
CA THR A 67 -5.59 3.29 -2.53
C THR A 67 -5.36 3.06 -4.02
N LEU A 68 -4.26 3.61 -4.54
CA LEU A 68 -3.74 3.13 -5.81
C LEU A 68 -3.50 1.64 -5.57
N ALA A 69 -4.33 0.79 -6.17
CA ALA A 69 -4.04 -0.62 -6.28
C ALA A 69 -2.71 -0.71 -7.03
N ARG A 70 -1.61 -0.88 -6.28
CA ARG A 70 -0.25 -0.88 -6.85
C ARG A 70 -0.03 -2.10 -7.74
N PHE A 71 -0.92 -3.07 -7.68
CA PHE A 71 -0.84 -4.36 -8.36
C PHE A 71 -2.16 -4.65 -9.05
N SER A 72 -2.08 -5.25 -10.25
CA SER A 72 -3.26 -5.81 -10.90
C SER A 72 -3.62 -7.12 -10.20
N ASP A 73 -4.90 -7.31 -9.88
CA ASP A 73 -5.41 -8.52 -9.23
C ASP A 73 -5.01 -9.78 -10.00
N PHE A 74 -5.10 -9.73 -11.34
CA PHE A 74 -4.72 -10.82 -12.23
C PHE A 74 -3.25 -11.23 -12.07
N GLN A 75 -2.35 -10.27 -11.81
CA GLN A 75 -0.94 -10.59 -11.64
C GLN A 75 -0.62 -11.23 -10.29
N VAL A 76 -1.40 -10.88 -9.26
CA VAL A 76 -1.28 -11.48 -7.93
C VAL A 76 -1.84 -12.89 -7.95
N GLU A 77 -3.00 -13.08 -8.58
CA GLU A 77 -3.66 -14.38 -8.74
C GLU A 77 -2.75 -15.38 -9.47
N HIS A 78 -2.21 -15.01 -10.63
CA HIS A 78 -1.29 -15.86 -11.38
C HIS A 78 -0.06 -16.29 -10.55
N PHE A 79 0.47 -15.40 -9.71
CA PHE A 79 1.59 -15.75 -8.83
C PHE A 79 1.17 -16.66 -7.67
N ILE A 80 -0.03 -16.46 -7.11
CA ILE A 80 -0.58 -17.34 -6.07
C ILE A 80 -0.77 -18.75 -6.63
N ASP A 81 -1.35 -18.88 -7.82
CA ASP A 81 -1.53 -20.17 -8.50
C ASP A 81 -0.20 -20.89 -8.72
N PHE A 82 0.83 -20.15 -9.15
CA PHE A 82 2.17 -20.70 -9.28
C PHE A 82 2.73 -21.21 -7.94
N ILE A 83 2.57 -20.46 -6.85
CA ILE A 83 3.05 -20.87 -5.52
C ILE A 83 2.28 -22.08 -4.99
N LEU A 84 0.98 -22.16 -5.22
CA LEU A 84 0.12 -23.25 -4.79
C LEU A 84 0.36 -24.54 -5.59
N SER A 85 1.08 -24.47 -6.70
CA SER A 85 1.49 -25.64 -7.47
C SER A 85 2.24 -26.65 -6.60
N PRO A 86 1.97 -27.96 -6.73
CA PRO A 86 2.59 -29.01 -5.90
C PRO A 86 4.11 -29.09 -6.06
N HIS A 87 4.66 -28.50 -7.14
CA HIS A 87 6.10 -28.41 -7.34
C HIS A 87 6.77 -27.42 -6.38
N ILE A 88 6.07 -26.35 -6.00
CA ILE A 88 6.59 -25.28 -5.17
C ILE A 88 6.22 -25.49 -3.70
N CYS A 89 4.98 -25.91 -3.44
CA CYS A 89 4.42 -26.07 -2.12
C CYS A 89 3.90 -27.50 -1.89
N THR A 90 4.14 -28.04 -0.71
CA THR A 90 3.61 -29.34 -0.28
C THR A 90 2.76 -29.14 0.97
N ASP A 91 1.56 -29.70 0.97
CA ASP A 91 0.67 -29.65 2.13
C ASP A 91 1.15 -30.59 3.24
N LEU A 92 1.00 -30.14 4.49
CA LEU A 92 1.33 -30.94 5.65
C LEU A 92 0.12 -31.79 6.03
N PRO A 93 0.34 -33.08 6.36
CA PRO A 93 -0.72 -33.91 6.90
C PRO A 93 -1.12 -33.50 8.33
N PHE A 94 -0.35 -32.62 8.99
CA PHE A 94 -0.58 -32.22 10.38
C PHE A 94 -0.31 -30.73 10.61
N GLY A 95 -1.27 -30.07 11.27
CA GLY A 95 -1.23 -28.65 11.58
C GLY A 95 -2.15 -27.83 10.67
N GLU A 96 -3.07 -27.10 11.28
CA GLU A 96 -4.03 -26.22 10.60
C GLU A 96 -3.86 -24.79 11.09
N GLN A 97 -4.00 -23.83 10.18
CA GLN A 97 -4.05 -22.42 10.48
C GLN A 97 -5.49 -21.92 10.45
N ARG A 98 -5.89 -21.25 11.53
CA ARG A 98 -7.18 -20.59 11.62
C ARG A 98 -7.10 -19.18 11.02
N LEU A 99 -7.87 -18.94 9.97
CA LEU A 99 -8.02 -17.63 9.33
C LEU A 99 -9.35 -17.00 9.76
N ARG A 100 -9.31 -15.78 10.27
CA ARG A 100 -10.49 -14.98 10.59
C ARG A 100 -10.72 -13.97 9.49
N LEU A 101 -11.84 -14.10 8.78
CA LEU A 101 -12.25 -13.13 7.77
C LEU A 101 -12.83 -11.88 8.45
N SER A 102 -12.80 -10.74 7.75
CA SER A 102 -13.45 -9.50 8.20
C SER A 102 -14.96 -9.63 8.38
N THR A 103 -15.56 -10.64 7.75
CA THR A 103 -16.96 -11.03 7.89
C THR A 103 -17.26 -11.80 9.19
N GLY A 104 -16.23 -12.15 9.97
CA GLY A 104 -16.36 -12.94 11.21
C GLY A 104 -16.34 -14.46 11.02
N VAL A 105 -16.26 -14.94 9.78
CA VAL A 105 -16.15 -16.38 9.46
C VAL A 105 -14.74 -16.89 9.76
N GLU A 106 -14.66 -18.04 10.43
CA GLU A 106 -13.39 -18.75 10.69
C GLU A 106 -13.19 -19.86 9.64
N LEU A 107 -12.05 -19.83 8.93
CA LEU A 107 -11.64 -20.85 7.98
C LEU A 107 -10.44 -21.62 8.52
N TYR A 108 -10.41 -22.93 8.29
CA TYR A 108 -9.30 -23.81 8.65
C TYR A 108 -8.57 -24.21 7.37
N VAL A 109 -7.31 -23.81 7.26
CA VAL A 109 -6.46 -24.11 6.10
C VAL A 109 -5.29 -24.97 6.57
N PRO A 110 -4.96 -26.07 5.89
CA PRO A 110 -3.80 -26.88 6.25
C PRO A 110 -2.53 -26.03 6.17
N ASN A 111 -1.58 -26.31 7.04
CA ASN A 111 -0.26 -25.72 6.90
C ASN A 111 0.40 -26.23 5.62
N THR A 112 1.07 -25.34 4.91
CA THR A 112 1.81 -25.66 3.69
C THR A 112 3.29 -25.39 3.89
N ILE A 113 4.16 -26.29 3.44
CA ILE A 113 5.62 -26.11 3.40
C ILE A 113 6.03 -25.70 1.99
N ARG A 114 6.89 -24.69 1.89
CA ARG A 114 7.61 -24.39 0.64
C ARG A 114 8.79 -25.34 0.47
N ASN A 115 8.91 -25.91 -0.72
CA ASN A 115 10.02 -26.82 -1.07
C ASN A 115 11.33 -26.06 -1.34
N MET A 116 11.26 -24.74 -1.61
CA MET A 116 12.39 -23.91 -2.03
C MET A 116 12.46 -22.57 -1.28
N ILE A 117 13.64 -21.95 -1.35
CA ILE A 117 13.91 -20.62 -0.79
C ILE A 117 13.08 -19.57 -1.54
N PRO A 118 12.50 -18.56 -0.86
CA PRO A 118 11.71 -17.50 -1.50
C PRO A 118 12.39 -16.83 -2.69
N SER A 119 13.70 -16.57 -2.61
CA SER A 119 14.47 -15.99 -3.72
C SER A 119 14.44 -16.86 -4.97
N ARG A 120 14.65 -18.17 -4.80
CA ARG A 120 14.68 -19.15 -5.89
C ARG A 120 13.30 -19.39 -6.51
N ILE A 121 12.25 -19.35 -5.70
CA ILE A 121 10.86 -19.40 -6.20
C ILE A 121 10.59 -18.24 -7.15
N VAL A 122 11.07 -17.05 -6.83
CA VAL A 122 10.90 -15.87 -7.69
C VAL A 122 11.71 -15.99 -8.98
N ASP A 123 12.94 -16.52 -8.92
CA ASP A 123 13.73 -16.77 -10.13
C ASP A 123 13.04 -17.77 -11.06
N GLN A 124 12.56 -18.89 -10.50
CA GLN A 124 11.82 -19.90 -11.25
C GLN A 124 10.50 -19.37 -11.82
N TYR A 125 9.84 -18.43 -11.13
CA TYR A 125 8.64 -17.78 -11.65
C TYR A 125 8.92 -16.97 -12.92
N PHE A 126 10.05 -16.26 -12.98
CA PHE A 126 10.44 -15.51 -14.18
C PHE A 126 10.75 -16.46 -15.35
N GLU A 127 11.43 -17.57 -15.08
CA GLU A 127 11.68 -18.63 -16.08
C GLU A 127 10.35 -19.24 -16.57
N TYR A 128 9.45 -19.57 -15.65
CA TYR A 128 8.12 -20.11 -15.95
C TYR A 128 7.31 -19.19 -16.87
N ILE A 129 7.33 -17.88 -16.63
CA ILE A 129 6.64 -16.90 -17.47
C ILE A 129 7.30 -16.82 -18.85
N ALA A 130 8.64 -16.81 -18.92
CA ALA A 130 9.35 -16.76 -20.19
C ALA A 130 9.00 -17.96 -21.08
N GLU A 131 8.79 -19.13 -20.49
CA GLU A 131 8.44 -20.36 -21.21
C GLU A 131 6.96 -20.46 -21.55
N ASN A 132 6.06 -20.18 -20.59
CA ASN A 132 4.63 -20.48 -20.73
C ASN A 132 3.81 -19.29 -21.22
N ASN A 133 4.19 -18.06 -20.90
CA ASN A 133 3.40 -16.86 -21.17
C ASN A 133 4.29 -15.64 -21.50
N PRO A 134 4.96 -15.61 -22.66
CA PRO A 134 5.94 -14.57 -23.01
C PRO A 134 5.36 -13.15 -23.17
N GLY A 135 4.02 -12.99 -23.18
CA GLY A 135 3.33 -11.69 -23.25
C GLY A 135 2.83 -11.15 -21.91
N PHE A 136 2.99 -11.91 -20.82
CA PHE A 136 2.45 -11.52 -19.51
C PHE A 136 3.45 -10.65 -18.75
N PRO A 137 3.08 -9.44 -18.28
CA PRO A 137 3.96 -8.60 -17.47
C PRO A 137 3.98 -9.07 -16.00
N PRO A 138 5.10 -9.61 -15.47
CA PRO A 138 5.16 -9.98 -14.06
C PRO A 138 5.27 -8.79 -13.11
N LEU A 139 4.98 -9.04 -11.84
CA LEU A 139 5.35 -8.12 -10.75
C LEU A 139 6.87 -8.03 -10.61
N GLY A 140 7.33 -6.89 -10.07
CA GLY A 140 8.73 -6.73 -9.69
C GLY A 140 9.15 -7.71 -8.58
N ARG A 141 10.43 -8.10 -8.58
CA ARG A 141 11.02 -9.07 -7.65
C ARG A 141 10.70 -8.75 -6.18
N THR A 142 10.81 -7.49 -5.77
CA THR A 142 10.53 -7.05 -4.39
C THR A 142 9.07 -7.25 -3.99
N SER A 143 8.15 -7.00 -4.92
CA SER A 143 6.71 -7.20 -4.70
C SER A 143 6.38 -8.70 -4.57
N LEU A 144 6.97 -9.55 -5.41
CA LEU A 144 6.83 -11.01 -5.32
C LEU A 144 7.37 -11.56 -4.00
N LEU A 145 8.53 -11.09 -3.55
CA LEU A 145 9.08 -11.44 -2.23
C LEU A 145 8.18 -10.96 -1.09
N SER A 146 7.58 -9.77 -1.22
CA SER A 146 6.62 -9.26 -0.24
C SER A 146 5.33 -10.08 -0.19
N LEU A 147 4.86 -10.59 -1.34
CA LEU A 147 3.74 -11.53 -1.42
C LEU A 147 4.09 -12.85 -0.73
N LEU A 148 5.29 -13.39 -0.98
CA LEU A 148 5.77 -14.60 -0.29
C LEU A 148 5.88 -14.42 1.23
N ASN A 149 6.25 -13.23 1.72
CA ASN A 149 6.27 -12.94 3.16
C ASN A 149 4.86 -12.81 3.76
N SER A 150 3.90 -12.35 2.97
CA SER A 150 2.49 -12.21 3.39
C SER A 150 1.82 -13.59 3.45
N CYS A 151 2.06 -14.43 2.46
CA CYS A 151 1.66 -15.84 2.45
C CYS A 151 2.60 -16.66 3.35
N LYS A 152 2.36 -16.68 4.65
CA LYS A 152 3.21 -17.45 5.57
C LYS A 152 3.10 -18.94 5.24
N ALA A 153 4.26 -19.58 5.07
CA ALA A 153 4.38 -21.02 4.93
C ALA A 153 5.14 -21.57 6.14
N SER A 154 4.84 -22.79 6.55
CA SER A 154 5.58 -23.45 7.62
C SER A 154 6.99 -23.80 7.16
N THR A 155 7.97 -23.61 8.05
CA THR A 155 9.35 -24.04 7.82
C THR A 155 9.51 -25.49 8.23
N ARG A 156 10.11 -26.31 7.36
CA ARG A 156 10.46 -27.70 7.71
C ARG A 156 11.63 -27.67 8.70
N HIS A 157 11.37 -27.96 9.97
CA HIS A 157 12.42 -28.23 10.95
C HIS A 157 12.72 -29.73 10.90
N SER A 158 13.96 -30.10 10.52
CA SER A 158 14.41 -31.50 10.59
C SER A 158 14.61 -31.87 12.05
N LEU A 159 13.92 -32.90 12.54
CA LEU A 159 14.10 -33.41 13.91
C LEU A 159 15.35 -34.28 14.06
N GLN A 160 15.92 -34.78 12.96
CA GLN A 160 17.14 -35.59 12.96
C GLN A 160 17.82 -35.50 11.60
N GLY A 161 19.04 -34.96 11.57
CA GLY A 161 19.86 -34.86 10.37
C GLY A 161 19.92 -33.45 9.78
N VAL A 162 21.14 -32.90 9.77
CA VAL A 162 21.65 -31.66 9.16
C VAL A 162 20.57 -30.62 8.80
N ASN A 163 20.45 -29.60 9.64
CA ASN A 163 19.60 -28.44 9.41
C ASN A 163 19.94 -27.79 8.07
N TYR A 164 19.10 -27.97 7.05
CA TYR A 164 19.16 -27.16 5.84
C TYR A 164 18.61 -25.77 6.21
N PHE A 165 19.47 -24.90 6.74
CA PHE A 165 19.19 -23.49 7.00
C PHE A 165 19.04 -22.72 5.68
N ALA A 166 18.07 -23.10 4.86
CA ALA A 166 17.83 -22.44 3.58
C ALA A 166 16.84 -21.27 3.69
N ALA A 167 16.19 -21.06 4.83
CA ALA A 167 15.02 -20.18 4.84
C ALA A 167 15.27 -18.69 5.16
N ASN A 168 16.32 -18.27 5.88
CA ASN A 168 16.34 -16.91 6.47
C ASN A 168 17.60 -16.05 6.25
N ALA A 169 18.49 -16.38 5.30
CA ALA A 169 19.76 -15.66 5.14
C ALA A 169 19.80 -14.63 3.99
N SER A 170 18.70 -13.94 3.68
CA SER A 170 18.71 -12.86 2.67
C SER A 170 17.90 -11.63 3.07
N LEU A 171 18.08 -11.19 4.31
CA LEU A 171 17.79 -9.82 4.76
C LEU A 171 19.05 -9.29 5.46
N ALA A 172 20.06 -8.96 4.66
CA ALA A 172 21.17 -8.09 5.02
C ALA A 172 21.46 -7.18 3.83
#